data_AF-A0A1F6PLT1-F1
#
_entry.id   AF-A0A1F6PLT1-F1
#
_cell.length_a   1.000
_cell.length_b   1.000
_cell.length_c   1.000
_cell.angle_alpha   90.00
_cell.angle_beta   90.00
_cell.angle_gamma   90.00
#
_symmetry.space_group_name_H-M   'P 1'
#
loop_
_entity.id
_entity.type
_entity.pdbx_description
1 polymer ?
#
loop_
_entity_poly.entity_id
_entity_poly.type
_entity_poly.pdbx_seq_one_letter_code
_entity_poly.pdbx_strand_id
1 'polypeptide(L)'
;MRSFIKITLIINVLALWLLSCAVSAATDVKKNVQIAESPVVANDLQVEVKEDPTLSNMPKIIGITDKIVNCQLVNDEDIDYLDSLYRRGQAKEQHSIYTTAISNYQDLLKYAFDLLSKNKKISENKMHSIMPYVISASYRIGIVTNKSIKGNMLNLYDQLEMYKSANDMINQSISLIADYKYEKRIRISKSLYGMLYYARGYNKIALAKALLAGNIWKKYTIYPPSDIIALITSGVNDIGIMLEFCSLTKDSLLMVNGLSASVNTNAEWESLVDNYLVKYLLFINTINYELKTIQLSYYTADKNYIKEVVKKRVVNSVYPLLDYYNSKNVQNVLNSSKNINSIDDITLISPELFNVVNKIFDITQNI
;
A
#
# COMPACT_ATOMS: atom_id res chain seq x y z
N MET A 1 46.14 11.36 28.85
CA MET A 1 44.99 11.39 29.78
C MET A 1 44.20 12.70 29.80
N ARG A 2 44.82 13.89 29.79
CA ARG A 2 44.07 15.18 29.86
C ARG A 2 43.16 15.50 28.66
N SER A 3 43.41 14.98 27.45
CA SER A 3 42.52 15.19 26.28
C SER A 3 41.26 14.31 26.29
N PHE A 4 41.32 13.13 26.90
CA PHE A 4 40.17 12.21 26.92
C PHE A 4 39.05 12.75 27.82
N ILE A 5 39.43 13.35 28.96
CA ILE A 5 38.47 13.95 29.92
C ILE A 5 37.72 15.13 29.29
N LYS A 6 38.36 15.93 28.41
CA LYS A 6 37.72 17.06 27.73
C LYS A 6 36.66 16.61 26.72
N ILE A 7 36.90 15.52 25.99
CA ILE A 7 35.95 15.01 25.00
C ILE A 7 34.72 14.42 25.69
N THR A 8 34.91 13.65 26.77
CA THR A 8 33.78 13.08 27.53
C THR A 8 32.93 14.17 28.19
N LEU A 9 33.54 15.25 28.68
CA LEU A 9 32.81 16.38 29.26
C LEU A 9 31.95 17.10 28.21
N ILE A 10 32.48 17.31 27.01
CA ILE A 10 31.75 17.97 25.90
C ILE A 10 30.55 17.12 25.45
N ILE A 11 30.74 15.80 25.33
CA ILE A 11 29.66 14.88 24.95
C ILE A 11 28.53 14.89 25.99
N ASN A 12 28.87 14.86 27.28
CA ASN A 12 27.86 14.88 28.35
C ASN A 12 27.09 16.21 28.41
N VAL A 13 27.76 17.34 28.17
CA VAL A 13 27.09 18.66 28.12
C VAL A 13 26.16 18.75 26.91
N LEU A 14 26.56 18.24 25.75
CA LEU A 14 25.70 18.17 24.55
C LEU A 14 24.48 17.27 24.75
N ALA A 15 24.65 16.12 25.42
CA ALA A 15 23.55 15.22 25.73
C ALA A 15 22.54 15.86 26.70
N LEU A 16 23.01 16.57 27.73
CA LEU A 16 22.17 17.32 28.67
C LEU A 16 21.42 18.48 27.99
N TRP A 17 22.09 19.18 27.06
CA TRP A 17 21.47 20.26 26.31
C TRP A 17 20.36 19.74 25.38
N LEU A 18 20.61 18.65 24.65
CA LEU A 18 19.60 18.00 23.80
C LEU A 18 18.41 17.46 24.60
N LEU A 19 18.65 16.93 25.81
CA LEU A 19 17.57 16.50 26.70
C LEU A 19 16.72 17.69 27.16
N SER A 20 17.34 18.84 27.46
CA SER A 20 16.62 20.05 27.88
C SER A 20 15.73 20.62 26.74
N CYS A 21 16.21 20.58 25.50
CA CYS A 21 15.43 20.98 24.33
C CYS A 21 14.23 20.04 24.08
N ALA A 22 14.42 18.73 24.27
CA ALA A 22 13.35 17.75 24.12
C ALA A 22 12.25 17.92 25.20
N VAL A 23 12.63 18.23 26.44
CA VAL A 23 11.67 18.50 27.52
C VAL A 23 10.91 19.80 27.27
N SER A 24 11.57 20.86 26.79
CA SER A 24 10.91 22.14 26.47
C SER A 24 9.90 21.99 25.32
N ALA A 25 10.24 21.23 24.28
CA ALA A 25 9.33 20.94 23.17
C ALA A 25 8.12 20.10 23.60
N ALA A 26 8.30 19.17 24.56
CA ALA A 26 7.20 18.38 25.09
C ALA A 26 6.24 19.19 25.99
N THR A 27 6.74 20.22 26.69
CA THR A 27 5.90 21.12 27.49
C THR A 27 5.10 22.11 26.65
N ASP A 28 5.62 22.56 25.51
CA ASP A 28 4.89 23.46 24.61
C ASP A 28 3.72 22.76 23.89
N VAL A 29 3.83 21.46 23.61
CA VAL A 29 2.72 20.67 23.04
C VAL A 29 1.58 20.48 24.04
N LYS A 30 1.84 20.46 25.35
CA LYS A 30 0.79 20.35 26.38
C LYS A 30 0.06 21.66 26.68
N LYS A 31 0.63 22.83 26.34
CA LYS A 31 -0.01 24.13 26.58
C LYS A 31 -0.99 24.57 25.48
N ASN A 32 -0.90 23.99 24.29
CA ASN A 32 -1.75 24.35 23.15
C ASN A 32 -2.98 23.45 22.93
N VAL A 33 -3.30 22.58 23.89
CA VAL A 33 -4.59 21.87 23.94
C VAL A 33 -5.43 22.46 25.07
N GLN A 34 -5.80 23.73 24.92
CA GLN A 34 -6.94 24.30 25.65
C GLN A 34 -8.19 24.11 24.79
N ILE A 35 -9.12 23.37 25.38
CA ILE A 35 -10.45 23.04 24.88
C ILE A 35 -11.20 24.34 24.62
N ALA A 36 -11.54 24.61 23.35
CA ALA A 36 -12.52 25.62 22.98
C ALA A 36 -13.92 24.98 23.10
N GLU A 37 -14.47 25.00 24.31
CA GLU A 37 -15.91 24.88 24.51
C GLU A 37 -16.55 26.21 24.10
N SER A 38 -17.50 26.16 23.16
CA SER A 38 -18.38 27.27 22.85
C SER A 38 -19.83 26.77 22.85
N PRO A 39 -20.76 27.43 23.57
CA PRO A 39 -22.09 26.91 23.83
C PRO A 39 -23.02 27.17 22.64
N VAL A 40 -23.68 26.13 22.14
CA VAL A 40 -24.80 26.29 21.21
C VAL A 40 -26.05 26.63 22.02
N VAL A 41 -26.45 27.89 21.93
CA VAL A 41 -27.75 28.40 22.39
C VAL A 41 -28.84 27.80 21.51
N ALA A 42 -29.81 27.12 22.13
CA ALA A 42 -31.05 26.72 21.49
C ALA A 42 -31.88 27.98 21.19
N ASN A 43 -32.17 28.24 19.92
CA ASN A 43 -33.20 29.18 19.51
C ASN A 43 -34.31 28.39 18.82
N ASP A 44 -35.44 28.28 19.52
CA ASP A 44 -36.73 27.90 18.96
C ASP A 44 -37.14 28.94 17.90
N LEU A 45 -37.25 28.49 16.65
CA LEU A 45 -37.94 29.21 15.59
C LEU A 45 -39.13 28.35 15.16
N GLN A 46 -40.29 28.64 15.75
CA GLN A 46 -41.58 28.23 15.21
C GLN A 46 -41.79 28.98 13.88
N VAL A 47 -41.83 28.25 12.77
CA VAL A 47 -42.27 28.77 11.48
C VAL A 47 -43.70 28.27 11.24
N GLU A 48 -44.67 29.17 11.35
CA GLU A 48 -46.02 28.96 10.82
C GLU A 48 -45.94 28.80 9.29
N VAL A 49 -46.34 27.63 8.79
CA VAL A 49 -46.58 27.43 7.36
C VAL A 49 -48.00 27.94 7.05
N LYS A 50 -48.09 29.09 6.38
CA LYS A 50 -49.32 29.52 5.70
C LYS A 50 -49.40 28.79 4.36
N GLU A 51 -50.44 27.98 4.19
CA GLU A 51 -50.74 27.30 2.92
C GLU A 51 -51.16 28.32 1.86
N ASP A 52 -50.48 28.32 0.71
CA ASP A 52 -50.86 29.07 -0.49
C ASP A 52 -51.88 28.24 -1.29
N PRO A 53 -53.11 28.75 -1.55
CA PRO A 53 -54.19 27.99 -2.18
C PRO A 53 -54.05 27.83 -3.71
N THR A 54 -52.91 28.21 -4.32
CA THR A 54 -52.73 28.19 -5.78
C THR A 54 -52.16 26.88 -6.37
N LEU A 55 -51.91 25.85 -5.57
CA LEU A 55 -51.37 24.54 -6.03
C LEU A 55 -52.42 23.47 -6.40
N SER A 56 -53.70 23.83 -6.50
CA SER A 56 -54.81 22.87 -6.66
C SER A 56 -55.01 22.25 -8.05
N ASN A 57 -54.15 22.53 -9.04
CA ASN A 57 -54.31 22.02 -10.42
C ASN A 57 -53.05 21.36 -11.01
N MET A 58 -52.40 20.47 -10.26
CA MET A 58 -51.44 19.51 -10.85
C MET A 58 -52.03 18.09 -10.87
N PRO A 59 -51.81 17.33 -11.95
CA PRO A 59 -52.37 15.99 -12.11
C PRO A 59 -51.84 15.05 -11.02
N LYS A 60 -52.75 14.31 -10.38
CA LYS A 60 -52.45 13.25 -9.43
C LYS A 60 -51.51 12.22 -10.07
N ILE A 61 -50.24 12.25 -9.70
CA ILE A 61 -49.33 11.12 -9.89
C ILE A 61 -49.76 10.05 -8.88
N ILE A 62 -50.64 9.16 -9.33
CA ILE A 62 -51.02 7.95 -8.61
C ILE A 62 -49.89 6.93 -8.78
N GLY A 63 -49.33 6.50 -7.65
CA GLY A 63 -48.82 5.14 -7.50
C GLY A 63 -47.35 4.89 -7.84
N ILE A 64 -46.43 5.38 -7.01
CA ILE A 64 -45.15 4.71 -6.75
C ILE A 64 -44.82 4.84 -5.25
N THR A 65 -45.63 4.24 -4.37
CA THR A 65 -45.32 4.15 -2.94
C THR A 65 -45.10 2.73 -2.42
N ASP A 66 -45.22 1.69 -3.25
CA ASP A 66 -45.01 0.28 -2.81
C ASP A 66 -43.90 -0.47 -3.57
N LYS A 67 -42.91 0.27 -4.11
CA LYS A 67 -41.61 -0.30 -4.50
C LYS A 67 -40.46 0.51 -3.91
N ILE A 68 -40.51 0.74 -2.60
CA ILE A 68 -39.27 0.69 -1.83
C ILE A 68 -38.85 -0.77 -1.90
N VAL A 69 -38.08 -1.09 -2.95
CA VAL A 69 -37.20 -2.24 -2.93
C VAL A 69 -36.49 -2.14 -1.58
N ASN A 70 -36.59 -3.20 -0.78
CA ASN A 70 -35.70 -3.45 0.34
C ASN A 70 -34.26 -3.36 -0.20
N CYS A 71 -33.72 -2.13 -0.31
CA CYS A 71 -32.33 -1.86 -0.10
C CYS A 71 -32.14 -2.28 1.34
N GLN A 72 -31.70 -3.53 1.53
CA GLN A 72 -31.04 -3.92 2.76
C GLN A 72 -29.97 -2.86 2.97
N LEU A 73 -30.30 -1.90 3.85
CA LEU A 73 -29.36 -1.02 4.46
C LEU A 73 -28.21 -1.93 4.90
N VAL A 74 -27.02 -1.56 4.48
CA VAL A 74 -25.80 -2.06 5.10
C VAL A 74 -26.08 -2.10 6.60
N ASN A 75 -26.01 -3.26 7.26
CA ASN A 75 -25.94 -3.24 8.72
C ASN A 75 -24.71 -2.38 9.04
N ASP A 76 -24.94 -1.16 9.52
CA ASP A 76 -23.88 -0.18 9.79
C ASP A 76 -22.82 -0.80 10.72
N GLU A 77 -23.25 -1.72 11.57
CA GLU A 77 -22.43 -2.60 12.42
C GLU A 77 -21.29 -3.32 11.68
N ASP A 78 -21.51 -3.82 10.45
CA ASP A 78 -20.46 -4.50 9.68
C ASP A 78 -19.35 -3.54 9.27
N ILE A 79 -19.74 -2.34 8.83
CA ILE A 79 -18.80 -1.32 8.36
C ILE A 79 -18.07 -0.73 9.55
N ASP A 80 -18.76 -0.49 10.66
CA ASP A 80 -18.17 -0.03 11.91
C ASP A 80 -17.17 -1.06 12.47
N TYR A 81 -17.49 -2.35 12.35
CA TYR A 81 -16.57 -3.41 12.75
C TYR A 81 -15.32 -3.47 11.86
N LEU A 82 -15.47 -3.37 10.54
CA LEU A 82 -14.35 -3.26 9.60
C LEU A 82 -13.49 -2.02 9.91
N ASP A 83 -14.10 -0.87 10.19
CA ASP A 83 -13.41 0.37 10.54
C ASP A 83 -12.63 0.23 11.85
N SER A 84 -13.23 -0.37 12.87
CA SER A 84 -12.60 -0.67 14.15
C SER A 84 -11.37 -1.56 13.98
N LEU A 85 -11.47 -2.66 13.24
CA LEU A 85 -10.31 -3.53 12.96
C LEU A 85 -9.21 -2.78 12.19
N TYR A 86 -9.60 -1.97 11.21
CA TYR A 86 -8.65 -1.19 10.43
C TYR A 86 -7.87 -0.19 11.29
N ARG A 87 -8.58 0.57 12.14
CA ARG A 87 -7.98 1.55 13.05
C ARG A 87 -7.08 0.90 14.09
N ARG A 88 -7.43 -0.29 14.60
CA ARG A 88 -6.54 -1.07 15.48
C ARG A 88 -5.25 -1.44 14.76
N GLY A 89 -5.34 -1.94 13.53
CA GLY A 89 -4.18 -2.23 12.69
C GLY A 89 -3.31 -0.99 12.47
N GLN A 90 -3.93 0.13 12.11
CA GLN A 90 -3.23 1.41 11.85
C GLN A 90 -2.52 1.91 13.11
N ALA A 91 -3.20 1.91 14.26
CA ALA A 91 -2.62 2.34 15.52
C ALA A 91 -1.40 1.48 15.89
N LYS A 92 -1.47 0.16 15.71
CA LYS A 92 -0.33 -0.74 15.96
C LYS A 92 0.81 -0.49 14.99
N GLU A 93 0.52 -0.23 13.71
CA GLU A 93 1.57 0.13 12.75
C GLU A 93 2.27 1.45 13.14
N GLN A 94 1.51 2.48 13.53
CA GLN A 94 2.07 3.77 13.96
C GLN A 94 2.97 3.64 15.20
N HIS A 95 2.68 2.68 16.08
CA HIS A 95 3.53 2.35 17.24
C HIS A 95 4.63 1.32 16.92
N SER A 96 4.87 1.01 15.64
CA SER A 96 5.87 0.03 15.17
C SER A 96 5.66 -1.41 15.70
N ILE A 97 4.44 -1.76 16.11
CA ILE A 97 4.07 -3.12 16.54
C ILE A 97 3.55 -3.90 15.33
N TYR A 98 4.45 -4.17 14.38
CA TYR A 98 4.09 -4.62 13.03
C TYR A 98 3.41 -5.99 12.97
N THR A 99 3.83 -6.97 13.77
CA THR A 99 3.21 -8.30 13.80
C THR A 99 1.74 -8.23 14.22
N THR A 100 1.42 -7.43 15.24
CA THR A 100 0.03 -7.20 15.67
C THR A 100 -0.77 -6.40 14.63
N ALA A 101 -0.14 -5.43 13.96
CA ALA A 101 -0.79 -4.71 12.86
C ALA A 101 -1.18 -5.66 11.72
N ILE A 102 -0.29 -6.58 11.31
CA ILE A 102 -0.55 -7.60 10.30
C ILE A 102 -1.72 -8.50 10.71
N SER A 103 -1.73 -8.99 11.95
CA SER A 103 -2.84 -9.82 12.46
C SER A 103 -4.19 -9.10 12.36
N ASN A 104 -4.27 -7.84 12.80
CA ASN A 104 -5.52 -7.07 12.71
C ASN A 104 -5.98 -6.89 11.26
N TYR A 105 -5.06 -6.65 10.31
CA TYR A 105 -5.42 -6.56 8.90
C TYR A 105 -5.85 -7.91 8.31
N GLN A 106 -5.22 -9.02 8.72
CA GLN A 106 -5.62 -10.35 8.29
C GLN A 106 -7.01 -10.70 8.80
N ASP A 107 -7.33 -10.38 10.06
CA ASP A 107 -8.64 -10.63 10.64
C ASP A 107 -9.72 -9.77 9.98
N LEU A 108 -9.40 -8.52 9.65
CA LEU A 108 -10.26 -7.67 8.82
C LEU A 108 -10.55 -8.33 7.47
N LEU A 109 -9.51 -8.79 6.76
CA LEU A 109 -9.67 -9.38 5.43
C LEU A 109 -10.49 -10.67 5.47
N LYS A 110 -10.23 -11.56 6.43
CA LYS A 110 -11.03 -12.76 6.65
C LYS A 110 -12.50 -12.40 6.85
N TYR A 111 -12.80 -11.44 7.74
CA TYR A 111 -14.16 -10.98 7.96
C TYR A 111 -14.80 -10.40 6.70
N ALA A 112 -14.08 -9.55 5.97
CA ALA A 112 -14.56 -8.95 4.74
C ALA A 112 -14.83 -10.01 3.65
N PHE A 113 -13.94 -10.99 3.47
CA PHE A 113 -14.14 -12.09 2.52
C PHE A 113 -15.33 -12.97 2.90
N ASP A 114 -15.54 -13.22 4.19
CA ASP A 114 -16.71 -13.93 4.70
C ASP A 114 -18.01 -13.18 4.40
N LEU A 115 -18.05 -11.86 4.62
CA LEU A 115 -19.19 -11.01 4.28
C LEU A 115 -19.49 -11.05 2.76
N LEU A 116 -18.43 -11.02 1.94
CA LEU A 116 -18.54 -10.97 0.49
C LEU A 116 -18.85 -12.34 -0.15
N SER A 117 -18.57 -13.45 0.54
CA SER A 117 -18.82 -14.81 0.05
C SER A 117 -20.18 -15.35 0.47
N LYS A 118 -20.65 -15.04 1.70
CA LYS A 118 -21.95 -15.51 2.21
C LYS A 118 -23.14 -14.85 1.50
N ASN A 119 -22.97 -13.64 0.98
CA ASN A 119 -24.03 -12.90 0.30
C ASN A 119 -23.98 -13.07 -1.22
N LYS A 120 -24.68 -14.09 -1.74
CA LYS A 120 -24.74 -14.41 -3.19
C LYS A 120 -25.23 -13.27 -4.08
N LYS A 121 -25.89 -12.25 -3.52
CA LYS A 121 -26.34 -11.04 -4.23
C LYS A 121 -26.04 -9.77 -3.41
N ILE A 122 -24.77 -9.45 -3.25
CA ILE A 122 -24.35 -8.14 -2.71
C ILE A 122 -24.72 -7.03 -3.69
N SER A 123 -25.31 -5.95 -3.17
CA SER A 123 -25.56 -4.74 -3.93
C SER A 123 -24.25 -4.01 -4.25
N GLU A 124 -24.21 -3.28 -5.35
CA GLU A 124 -23.06 -2.44 -5.70
C GLU A 124 -22.70 -1.46 -4.58
N ASN A 125 -23.70 -0.86 -3.93
CA ASN A 125 -23.48 0.04 -2.79
C ASN A 125 -22.80 -0.66 -1.61
N LYS A 126 -23.26 -1.85 -1.18
CA LYS A 126 -22.62 -2.60 -0.09
C LYS A 126 -21.18 -2.98 -0.47
N MET A 127 -20.94 -3.33 -1.74
CA MET A 127 -19.60 -3.60 -2.23
C MET A 127 -18.70 -2.35 -2.17
N HIS A 128 -19.20 -1.20 -2.62
CA HIS A 128 -18.47 0.08 -2.54
C HIS A 128 -18.19 0.52 -1.09
N SER A 129 -18.99 0.09 -0.11
CA SER A 129 -18.71 0.32 1.31
C SER A 129 -17.61 -0.59 1.89
N ILE A 130 -17.53 -1.85 1.44
CA ILE A 130 -16.57 -2.85 1.96
C ILE A 130 -15.22 -2.76 1.25
N MET A 131 -15.22 -2.57 -0.08
CA MET A 131 -14.03 -2.65 -0.93
C MET A 131 -12.87 -1.73 -0.49
N PRO A 132 -13.10 -0.50 -0.01
CA PRO A 132 -12.02 0.34 0.49
C PRO A 132 -11.19 -0.32 1.60
N TYR A 133 -11.83 -1.06 2.50
CA TYR A 133 -11.17 -1.78 3.58
C TYR A 133 -10.38 -2.98 3.07
N VAL A 134 -10.95 -3.74 2.12
CA VAL A 134 -10.26 -4.89 1.49
C VAL A 134 -8.99 -4.44 0.78
N ILE A 135 -9.09 -3.45 -0.10
CA ILE A 135 -7.94 -2.97 -0.87
C ILE A 135 -6.88 -2.37 0.04
N SER A 136 -7.29 -1.49 0.96
CA SER A 136 -6.34 -0.81 1.83
C SER A 136 -5.67 -1.76 2.81
N ALA A 137 -6.39 -2.69 3.45
CA ALA A 137 -5.80 -3.66 4.37
C ALA A 137 -4.83 -4.61 3.66
N SER A 138 -5.18 -5.11 2.46
CA SER A 138 -4.27 -5.96 1.66
C SER A 138 -3.00 -5.22 1.24
N TYR A 139 -3.14 -3.97 0.81
CA TYR A 139 -1.99 -3.11 0.53
C TYR A 139 -1.12 -2.90 1.78
N ARG A 140 -1.73 -2.58 2.94
CA ARG A 140 -1.00 -2.40 4.20
C ARG A 140 -0.29 -3.67 4.64
N ILE A 141 -0.93 -4.85 4.57
CA ILE A 141 -0.28 -6.14 4.89
C ILE A 141 1.01 -6.29 4.08
N GLY A 142 0.98 -6.00 2.79
CA GLY A 142 2.19 -6.08 1.95
C GLY A 142 3.32 -5.18 2.45
N ILE A 143 3.01 -3.91 2.72
CA ILE A 143 4.00 -2.94 3.20
C ILE A 143 4.52 -3.29 4.61
N VAL A 144 3.62 -3.64 5.53
CA VAL A 144 3.94 -3.87 6.94
C VAL A 144 4.69 -5.18 7.15
N THR A 145 4.46 -6.20 6.30
CA THR A 145 5.21 -7.46 6.36
C THR A 145 6.71 -7.24 6.26
N ASN A 146 7.15 -6.43 5.29
CA ASN A 146 8.57 -6.13 5.13
C ASN A 146 9.12 -5.33 6.33
N LYS A 147 8.35 -4.35 6.84
CA LYS A 147 8.74 -3.60 8.05
C LYS A 147 8.89 -4.50 9.27
N SER A 148 7.99 -5.47 9.44
CA SER A 148 8.06 -6.46 10.51
C SER A 148 9.32 -7.31 10.42
N ILE A 149 9.64 -7.79 9.21
CA ILE A 149 10.80 -8.65 8.99
C ILE A 149 12.12 -7.89 9.13
N LYS A 150 12.17 -6.62 8.73
CA LYS A 150 13.35 -5.76 8.96
C LYS A 150 13.53 -5.35 10.42
N GLY A 151 12.43 -5.04 11.10
CA GLY A 151 12.44 -4.51 12.46
C GLY A 151 12.65 -5.58 13.54
N ASN A 152 12.45 -6.85 13.20
CA ASN A 152 12.53 -7.98 14.13
C ASN A 152 13.55 -9.01 13.67
N MET A 153 14.24 -9.64 14.63
CA MET A 153 15.06 -10.83 14.37
C MET A 153 14.18 -12.07 14.24
N LEU A 154 13.49 -12.21 13.11
CA LEU A 154 12.69 -13.39 12.80
C LEU A 154 13.58 -14.48 12.20
N ASN A 155 13.31 -15.75 12.55
CA ASN A 155 13.96 -16.86 11.87
C ASN A 155 13.48 -16.93 10.39
N LEU A 156 14.25 -17.59 9.53
CA LEU A 156 13.94 -17.64 8.11
C LEU A 156 12.55 -18.23 7.83
N TYR A 157 12.16 -19.29 8.54
CA TYR A 157 10.86 -19.94 8.37
C TYR A 157 9.70 -18.94 8.59
N ASP A 158 9.73 -18.19 9.68
CA ASP A 158 8.73 -17.18 10.00
C ASP A 158 8.70 -16.06 8.94
N GLN A 159 9.86 -15.64 8.44
CA GLN A 159 9.92 -14.65 7.35
C GLN A 159 9.23 -15.17 6.08
N LEU A 160 9.50 -16.43 5.69
CA LEU A 160 8.90 -17.04 4.50
C LEU A 160 7.38 -17.19 4.66
N GLU A 161 6.91 -17.67 5.79
CA GLU A 161 5.48 -17.82 6.07
C GLU A 161 4.75 -16.47 6.09
N MET A 162 5.36 -15.43 6.67
CA MET A 162 4.81 -14.08 6.63
C MET A 162 4.67 -13.54 5.21
N TYR A 163 5.69 -13.70 4.35
CA TYR A 163 5.61 -13.26 2.96
C TYR A 163 4.57 -14.04 2.14
N LYS A 164 4.50 -15.36 2.32
CA LYS A 164 3.50 -16.21 1.65
C LYS A 164 2.08 -15.81 2.07
N SER A 165 1.84 -15.73 3.37
CA SER A 165 0.53 -15.32 3.92
C SER A 165 0.10 -13.94 3.42
N ALA A 166 1.02 -12.97 3.38
CA ALA A 166 0.76 -11.65 2.83
C ALA A 166 0.40 -11.69 1.35
N ASN A 167 1.17 -12.45 0.55
CA ASN A 167 0.90 -12.62 -0.88
C ASN A 167 -0.44 -13.32 -1.14
N ASP A 168 -0.80 -14.31 -0.34
CA ASP A 168 -2.09 -15.02 -0.46
C ASP A 168 -3.27 -14.09 -0.20
N MET A 169 -3.19 -13.24 0.83
CA MET A 169 -4.22 -12.24 1.13
C MET A 169 -4.38 -11.21 0.00
N ILE A 170 -3.25 -10.76 -0.57
CA ILE A 170 -3.27 -9.84 -1.73
C ILE A 170 -3.84 -10.55 -2.96
N ASN A 171 -3.45 -11.80 -3.22
CA ASN A 171 -3.97 -12.60 -4.33
C ASN A 171 -5.48 -12.82 -4.21
N GLN A 172 -5.97 -13.19 -3.03
CA GLN A 172 -7.41 -13.33 -2.76
C GLN A 172 -8.15 -12.02 -3.04
N SER A 173 -7.59 -10.88 -2.64
CA SER A 173 -8.18 -9.56 -2.92
C SER A 173 -8.23 -9.23 -4.42
N ILE A 174 -7.15 -9.51 -5.16
CA ILE A 174 -7.10 -9.31 -6.61
C ILE A 174 -8.13 -10.20 -7.31
N SER A 175 -8.21 -11.49 -6.93
CA SER A 175 -9.17 -12.45 -7.47
C SER A 175 -10.61 -12.04 -7.17
N LEU A 176 -10.89 -11.57 -5.95
CA LEU A 176 -12.18 -11.05 -5.55
C LEU A 176 -12.58 -9.83 -6.41
N ILE A 177 -11.66 -8.89 -6.63
CA ILE A 177 -11.91 -7.73 -7.49
C ILE A 177 -12.21 -8.16 -8.93
N ALA A 178 -11.48 -9.15 -9.45
CA ALA A 178 -11.71 -9.70 -10.77
C ALA A 178 -13.10 -10.38 -10.86
N ASP A 179 -13.46 -11.25 -9.91
CA ASP A 179 -14.79 -11.89 -9.83
C ASP A 179 -15.91 -10.84 -9.86
N TYR A 180 -15.82 -9.83 -8.99
CA TYR A 180 -16.86 -8.81 -8.90
C TYR A 180 -16.95 -7.94 -10.15
N LYS A 181 -15.82 -7.65 -10.80
CA LYS A 181 -15.76 -6.84 -12.01
C LYS A 181 -16.26 -7.57 -13.25
N TYR A 182 -15.84 -8.82 -13.44
CA TYR A 182 -16.09 -9.56 -14.68
C TYR A 182 -17.32 -10.46 -14.59
N GLU A 183 -17.45 -11.21 -13.50
CA GLU A 183 -18.58 -12.14 -13.32
C GLU A 183 -19.83 -11.39 -12.83
N LYS A 184 -19.68 -10.56 -11.80
CA LYS A 184 -20.82 -9.82 -11.20
C LYS A 184 -21.07 -8.45 -11.85
N ARG A 185 -20.23 -8.05 -12.81
CA ARG A 185 -20.35 -6.80 -13.60
C ARG A 185 -20.46 -5.52 -12.74
N ILE A 186 -19.87 -5.52 -11.55
CA ILE A 186 -19.82 -4.34 -10.69
C ILE A 186 -18.72 -3.40 -11.21
N ARG A 187 -19.01 -2.09 -11.25
CA ARG A 187 -18.02 -1.10 -11.67
C ARG A 187 -16.97 -0.93 -10.57
N ILE A 188 -15.79 -1.49 -10.79
CA ILE A 188 -14.60 -1.27 -9.96
C ILE A 188 -13.53 -0.55 -10.80
N SER A 189 -13.17 0.63 -10.32
CA SER A 189 -12.17 1.47 -10.97
C SER A 189 -10.80 0.82 -10.95
N LYS A 190 -10.13 0.87 -12.11
CA LYS A 190 -8.79 0.31 -12.29
C LYS A 190 -7.76 0.99 -11.36
N SER A 191 -7.91 2.29 -11.15
CA SER A 191 -7.04 3.13 -10.31
C SER A 191 -6.84 2.61 -8.89
N LEU A 192 -7.79 1.85 -8.35
CA LEU A 192 -7.79 1.44 -6.95
C LEU A 192 -6.94 0.21 -6.65
N TYR A 193 -6.86 -0.75 -7.56
CA TYR A 193 -6.21 -2.01 -7.27
C TYR A 193 -4.81 -2.12 -7.88
N GLY A 194 -4.33 -1.10 -8.58
CA GLY A 194 -2.93 -0.97 -8.99
C GLY A 194 -1.95 -1.03 -7.81
N MET A 195 -2.31 -0.46 -6.66
CA MET A 195 -1.48 -0.52 -5.45
C MET A 195 -1.28 -1.94 -4.90
N LEU A 196 -2.23 -2.85 -5.17
CA LEU A 196 -2.12 -4.25 -4.75
C LEU A 196 -1.05 -4.98 -5.56
N TYR A 197 -0.90 -4.68 -6.85
CA TYR A 197 0.20 -5.22 -7.65
C TYR A 197 1.55 -4.73 -7.15
N TYR A 198 1.67 -3.46 -6.77
CA TYR A 198 2.91 -2.97 -6.13
C TYR A 198 3.23 -3.74 -4.83
N ALA A 199 2.25 -3.87 -3.93
CA ALA A 199 2.44 -4.60 -2.67
C ALA A 199 2.82 -6.07 -2.89
N ARG A 200 2.17 -6.74 -3.85
CA ARG A 200 2.49 -8.13 -4.21
C ARG A 200 3.89 -8.25 -4.80
N GLY A 201 4.25 -7.37 -5.72
CA GLY A 201 5.57 -7.36 -6.34
C GLY A 201 6.69 -7.11 -5.32
N TYR A 202 6.48 -6.15 -4.42
CA TYR A 202 7.38 -5.85 -3.32
C TYR A 202 7.64 -7.09 -2.44
N ASN A 203 6.58 -7.80 -2.06
CA ASN A 203 6.69 -9.01 -1.26
C ASN A 203 7.33 -10.18 -2.00
N LYS A 204 7.05 -10.37 -3.30
CA LYS A 204 7.68 -11.44 -4.11
C LYS A 204 9.19 -11.25 -4.22
N ILE A 205 9.64 -10.02 -4.47
CA ILE A 205 11.08 -9.68 -4.52
C ILE A 205 11.73 -9.91 -3.15
N ALA A 206 11.04 -9.52 -2.07
CA ALA A 206 11.53 -9.72 -0.71
C ALA A 206 11.61 -11.21 -0.31
N LEU A 207 10.59 -11.99 -0.69
CA LEU A 207 10.58 -13.44 -0.52
C LEU A 207 11.72 -14.10 -1.29
N ALA A 208 11.95 -13.71 -2.55
CA ALA A 208 13.05 -14.22 -3.36
C ALA A 208 14.43 -13.98 -2.69
N LYS A 209 14.65 -12.78 -2.13
CA LYS A 209 15.87 -12.48 -1.35
C LYS A 209 16.00 -13.38 -0.11
N ALA A 210 14.92 -13.56 0.64
CA ALA A 210 14.92 -14.41 1.83
C ALA A 210 15.26 -15.88 1.48
N LEU A 211 14.65 -16.41 0.41
CA LEU A 211 14.92 -17.75 -0.10
C LEU A 211 16.37 -17.92 -0.55
N LEU A 212 16.91 -16.94 -1.29
CA LEU A 212 18.29 -16.95 -1.76
C LEU A 212 19.28 -16.94 -0.59
N ALA A 213 19.04 -16.12 0.43
CA ALA A 213 19.82 -16.13 1.66
C ALA A 213 19.73 -17.48 2.38
N GLY A 214 18.54 -18.09 2.40
CA GLY A 214 18.28 -19.41 3.01
C GLY A 214 19.10 -20.54 2.42
N ASN A 215 19.34 -20.53 1.11
CA ASN A 215 20.16 -21.54 0.43
C ASN A 215 21.60 -21.63 0.99
N ILE A 216 22.15 -20.54 1.54
CA ILE A 216 23.50 -20.52 2.14
C ILE A 216 23.53 -21.36 3.43
N TRP A 217 22.43 -21.41 4.19
CA TRP A 217 22.43 -21.98 5.54
C TRP A 217 22.24 -23.51 5.56
N LYS A 218 22.08 -24.17 4.41
CA LYS A 218 22.01 -25.64 4.20
C LYS A 218 21.02 -26.43 5.09
N LYS A 219 20.23 -25.76 5.94
CA LYS A 219 19.32 -26.34 6.94
C LYS A 219 17.84 -26.32 6.51
N TYR A 220 17.54 -25.64 5.41
CA TYR A 220 16.18 -25.49 4.88
C TYR A 220 16.14 -25.97 3.43
N THR A 221 14.95 -26.35 2.95
CA THR A 221 14.69 -26.74 1.55
C THR A 221 15.42 -25.79 0.60
N ILE A 222 16.28 -26.32 -0.25
CA ILE A 222 16.99 -25.53 -1.25
C ILE A 222 16.03 -25.21 -2.37
N TYR A 223 15.86 -23.92 -2.63
CA TYR A 223 15.10 -23.45 -3.78
C TYR A 223 16.05 -23.30 -4.96
N PRO A 224 15.76 -23.91 -6.11
CA PRO A 224 16.59 -23.74 -7.28
C PRO A 224 16.57 -22.26 -7.71
N PRO A 225 17.71 -21.71 -8.18
CA PRO A 225 17.80 -20.35 -8.71
C PRO A 225 16.71 -20.01 -9.74
N SER A 226 16.27 -20.98 -10.54
CA SER A 226 15.15 -20.82 -11.48
C SER A 226 13.86 -20.33 -10.81
N ASP A 227 13.50 -20.89 -9.64
CA ASP A 227 12.31 -20.49 -8.87
C ASP A 227 12.47 -19.10 -8.25
N ILE A 228 13.67 -18.78 -7.76
CA ILE A 228 14.01 -17.46 -7.22
C ILE A 228 13.90 -16.41 -8.33
N ILE A 229 14.45 -16.70 -9.50
CA ILE A 229 14.37 -15.84 -10.68
C ILE A 229 12.91 -15.69 -11.12
N ALA A 230 12.12 -16.77 -11.15
CA ALA A 230 10.70 -16.71 -11.50
C ALA A 230 9.91 -15.82 -10.53
N LEU A 231 10.19 -15.88 -9.23
CA LEU A 231 9.59 -14.98 -8.23
C LEU A 231 9.96 -13.52 -8.47
N ILE A 232 11.24 -13.23 -8.79
CA ILE A 232 11.70 -11.88 -9.11
C ILE A 232 11.01 -11.37 -10.38
N THR A 233 11.03 -12.15 -11.47
CA THR A 233 10.37 -11.80 -12.73
C THR A 233 8.88 -11.53 -12.51
N SER A 234 8.20 -12.40 -11.75
CA SER A 234 6.79 -12.20 -11.40
C SER A 234 6.57 -10.93 -10.58
N GLY A 235 7.45 -10.62 -9.63
CA GLY A 235 7.36 -9.41 -8.81
C GLY A 235 7.64 -8.12 -9.57
N VAL A 236 8.64 -8.13 -10.47
CA VAL A 236 8.93 -7.00 -11.35
C VAL A 236 7.78 -6.76 -12.34
N ASN A 237 7.18 -7.83 -12.89
CA ASN A 237 6.01 -7.72 -13.74
C ASN A 237 4.82 -7.10 -13.00
N ASP A 238 4.56 -7.48 -11.74
CA ASP A 238 3.52 -6.85 -10.93
C ASP A 238 3.77 -5.35 -10.72
N ILE A 239 5.02 -4.96 -10.47
CA ILE A 239 5.40 -3.55 -10.35
C ILE A 239 5.20 -2.81 -11.68
N GLY A 240 5.52 -3.45 -12.81
CA GLY A 240 5.22 -2.93 -14.15
C GLY A 240 3.72 -2.74 -14.39
N ILE A 241 2.90 -3.73 -14.01
CA ILE A 241 1.43 -3.65 -14.09
C ILE A 241 0.90 -2.47 -13.26
N MET A 242 1.45 -2.19 -12.08
CA MET A 242 1.07 -1.01 -11.29
C MET A 242 1.26 0.30 -12.08
N LEU A 243 2.29 0.40 -12.92
CA LEU A 243 2.48 1.54 -13.82
C LEU A 243 1.50 1.56 -15.01
N GLU A 244 0.87 0.45 -15.38
CA GLU A 244 -0.20 0.48 -16.39
C GLU A 244 -1.49 1.08 -15.80
N PHE A 245 -1.77 0.84 -14.51
CA PHE A 245 -2.81 1.54 -13.76
C PHE A 245 -2.47 3.03 -13.58
N CYS A 246 -1.16 3.28 -13.53
CA CYS A 246 -0.45 4.51 -13.83
C CYS A 246 -0.79 5.27 -15.13
N SER A 247 -1.40 4.64 -16.13
CA SER A 247 -1.28 5.05 -17.55
C SER A 247 0.17 5.36 -18.00
N LEU A 248 1.17 4.87 -17.26
CA LEU A 248 2.60 4.99 -17.51
C LEU A 248 3.01 3.67 -18.16
N THR A 249 2.78 3.54 -19.47
CA THR A 249 3.09 2.28 -20.16
C THR A 249 4.59 2.05 -20.24
N LYS A 250 5.00 0.79 -20.42
CA LYS A 250 6.38 0.44 -20.77
C LYS A 250 6.88 1.22 -22.01
N ASP A 251 6.00 1.52 -22.96
CA ASP A 251 6.36 2.35 -24.12
C ASP A 251 6.50 3.84 -23.76
N SER A 252 5.78 4.33 -22.76
CA SER A 252 5.99 5.68 -22.18
C SER A 252 7.33 5.75 -21.42
N LEU A 253 7.71 4.65 -20.77
CA LEU A 253 9.02 4.45 -20.13
C LEU A 253 10.15 4.30 -21.16
N LEU A 254 9.90 3.63 -22.28
CA LEU A 254 10.85 3.36 -23.35
C LEU A 254 10.96 4.49 -24.38
N MET A 255 9.96 5.36 -24.54
CA MET A 255 10.08 6.59 -25.34
C MET A 255 11.10 7.56 -24.74
N VAL A 256 11.34 7.49 -23.43
CA VAL A 256 12.49 8.16 -22.79
C VAL A 256 13.81 7.45 -23.14
N ASN A 257 13.79 6.14 -23.42
CA ASN A 257 14.94 5.36 -23.91
C ASN A 257 15.13 5.38 -25.44
N GLY A 258 14.24 6.04 -26.19
CA GLY A 258 14.45 6.39 -27.60
C GLY A 258 15.40 7.58 -27.77
N LEU A 259 15.67 8.32 -26.70
CA LEU A 259 16.82 9.22 -26.57
C LEU A 259 18.02 8.40 -26.10
N SER A 260 18.78 7.94 -27.10
CA SER A 260 20.14 7.39 -26.99
C SER A 260 20.90 7.93 -25.76
N ALA A 261 21.32 7.04 -24.85
CA ALA A 261 22.58 7.11 -24.08
C ALA A 261 23.01 8.45 -23.41
N SER A 262 22.14 9.47 -23.30
CA SER A 262 22.53 10.80 -22.86
C SER A 262 21.39 11.60 -22.22
N VAL A 263 20.37 10.95 -21.67
CA VAL A 263 19.39 11.66 -20.82
C VAL A 263 20.06 11.93 -19.48
N ASN A 264 20.67 13.11 -19.40
CA ASN A 264 21.13 13.66 -18.16
C ASN A 264 19.89 14.09 -17.36
N THR A 265 19.76 13.51 -16.17
CA THR A 265 19.02 13.97 -14.99
C THR A 265 17.57 13.50 -14.78
N ASN A 266 17.35 12.94 -13.59
CA ASN A 266 16.06 12.62 -12.95
C ASN A 266 14.96 13.69 -13.10
N ALA A 267 15.29 14.94 -13.46
CA ALA A 267 14.36 16.06 -13.52
C ALA A 267 13.28 15.91 -14.60
N GLU A 268 13.62 15.40 -15.80
CA GLU A 268 12.64 15.17 -16.87
C GLU A 268 11.69 14.02 -16.50
N TRP A 269 12.23 12.98 -15.86
CA TRP A 269 11.47 11.86 -15.33
C TRP A 269 10.52 12.28 -14.21
N GLU A 270 11.03 13.05 -13.24
CA GLU A 270 10.26 13.61 -12.14
C GLU A 270 9.10 14.47 -12.65
N SER A 271 9.32 15.27 -13.68
CA SER A 271 8.29 16.13 -14.30
C SER A 271 7.17 15.33 -14.97
N LEU A 272 7.49 14.25 -15.70
CA LEU A 272 6.49 13.35 -16.29
C LEU A 272 5.64 12.66 -15.22
N VAL A 273 6.29 12.14 -14.18
CA VAL A 273 5.61 11.52 -13.04
C VAL A 273 4.74 12.55 -12.30
N ASP A 274 5.24 13.77 -12.11
CA ASP A 274 4.50 14.85 -11.43
C ASP A 274 3.21 15.23 -12.18
N ASN A 275 3.32 15.48 -13.49
CA ASN A 275 2.20 15.81 -14.36
C ASN A 275 1.12 14.71 -14.38
N TYR A 276 1.54 13.45 -14.32
CA TYR A 276 0.61 12.34 -14.21
C TYR A 276 -0.08 12.29 -12.84
N LEU A 277 0.68 12.38 -11.74
CA LEU A 277 0.13 12.25 -10.40
C LEU A 277 -0.86 13.37 -10.08
N VAL A 278 -0.63 14.58 -10.63
CA VAL A 278 -1.62 15.67 -10.60
C VAL A 278 -2.92 15.21 -11.26
N LYS A 279 -2.88 14.64 -12.47
CA LYS A 279 -4.08 14.16 -13.18
C LYS A 279 -4.78 13.00 -12.44
N TYR A 280 -4.03 12.04 -11.93
CA TYR A 280 -4.56 10.89 -11.18
C TYR A 280 -5.29 11.32 -9.90
N LEU A 281 -4.68 12.20 -9.10
CA LEU A 281 -5.26 12.67 -7.85
C LEU A 281 -6.43 13.64 -8.05
N LEU A 282 -6.46 14.37 -9.17
CA LEU A 282 -7.62 15.18 -9.56
C LEU A 282 -8.83 14.30 -9.92
N PHE A 283 -8.62 13.14 -10.57
CA PHE A 283 -9.70 12.24 -10.98
C PHE A 283 -10.37 11.52 -9.79
N ILE A 284 -9.59 11.06 -8.80
CA ILE A 284 -10.09 10.35 -7.60
C ILE A 284 -11.10 11.19 -6.80
N ASN A 285 -11.06 12.51 -6.96
CA ASN A 285 -11.85 13.47 -6.20
C ASN A 285 -13.37 13.41 -6.46
N THR A 286 -13.79 12.64 -7.46
CA THR A 286 -15.19 12.56 -7.90
C THR A 286 -15.95 11.35 -7.36
N ILE A 287 -15.25 10.36 -6.76
CA ILE A 287 -15.84 9.08 -6.37
C ILE A 287 -15.51 8.75 -4.91
N ASN A 288 -16.53 8.72 -4.05
CA ASN A 288 -16.39 8.64 -2.58
C ASN A 288 -15.61 7.40 -2.10
N TYR A 289 -15.88 6.22 -2.68
CA TYR A 289 -15.17 4.99 -2.28
C TYR A 289 -13.71 4.94 -2.77
N GLU A 290 -13.39 5.58 -3.91
CA GLU A 290 -12.02 5.69 -4.38
C GLU A 290 -11.17 6.53 -3.42
N LEU A 291 -11.70 7.69 -3.05
CA LEU A 291 -11.09 8.59 -2.09
C LEU A 291 -10.89 7.89 -0.74
N LYS A 292 -11.91 7.19 -0.22
CA LYS A 292 -11.81 6.44 1.05
C LYS A 292 -10.70 5.38 0.98
N THR A 293 -10.59 4.66 -0.13
CA THR A 293 -9.54 3.64 -0.31
C THR A 293 -8.15 4.26 -0.20
N ILE A 294 -7.92 5.39 -0.89
CA ILE A 294 -6.64 6.10 -0.87
C ILE A 294 -6.35 6.66 0.52
N GLN A 295 -7.35 7.26 1.17
CA GLN A 295 -7.23 7.80 2.53
C GLN A 295 -6.80 6.73 3.53
N LEU A 296 -7.43 5.56 3.48
CA LEU A 296 -7.07 4.42 4.31
C LEU A 296 -5.64 3.97 3.97
N SER A 297 -5.35 3.70 2.70
CA SER A 297 -4.04 3.19 2.26
C SER A 297 -2.85 4.08 2.68
N TYR A 298 -3.00 5.41 2.67
CA TYR A 298 -1.94 6.36 3.02
C TYR A 298 -2.10 7.02 4.39
N TYR A 299 -3.14 6.68 5.15
CA TYR A 299 -3.49 7.27 6.45
C TYR A 299 -3.65 8.79 6.46
N THR A 300 -4.02 9.38 5.33
CA THR A 300 -4.24 10.82 5.22
C THR A 300 -5.21 11.17 4.12
N ALA A 301 -5.94 12.27 4.29
CA ALA A 301 -6.73 12.90 3.23
C ALA A 301 -5.95 13.97 2.46
N ASP A 302 -4.73 14.31 2.90
CA ASP A 302 -3.89 15.29 2.22
C ASP A 302 -3.36 14.71 0.90
N LYS A 303 -3.91 15.24 -0.19
CA LYS A 303 -3.54 14.84 -1.55
C LYS A 303 -2.11 15.22 -1.90
N ASN A 304 -1.59 16.33 -1.39
CA ASN A 304 -0.22 16.74 -1.66
C ASN A 304 0.74 15.75 -1.01
N TYR A 305 0.47 15.35 0.23
CA TYR A 305 1.23 14.29 0.88
C TYR A 305 1.17 12.97 0.09
N ILE A 306 -0.02 12.53 -0.31
CA ILE A 306 -0.18 11.30 -1.11
C ILE A 306 0.62 11.41 -2.42
N LYS A 307 0.51 12.54 -3.12
CA LYS A 307 1.25 12.83 -4.36
C LYS A 307 2.74 12.62 -4.15
N GLU A 308 3.31 13.26 -3.15
CA GLU A 308 4.75 13.19 -2.88
C GLU A 308 5.20 11.78 -2.51
N VAL A 309 4.41 11.04 -1.72
CA VAL A 309 4.71 9.64 -1.39
C VAL A 309 4.72 8.75 -2.64
N VAL A 310 3.69 8.88 -3.50
CA VAL A 310 3.64 8.08 -4.74
C VAL A 310 4.75 8.48 -5.70
N LYS A 311 5.00 9.79 -5.86
CA LYS A 311 6.09 10.32 -6.70
C LYS A 311 7.43 9.76 -6.27
N LYS A 312 7.76 9.89 -4.99
CA LYS A 312 9.01 9.40 -4.41
C LYS A 312 9.17 7.90 -4.67
N ARG A 313 8.12 7.10 -4.48
CA ARG A 313 8.15 5.67 -4.78
C ARG A 313 8.39 5.37 -6.26
N VAL A 314 7.70 6.06 -7.16
CA VAL A 314 7.83 5.82 -8.60
C VAL A 314 9.24 6.18 -9.08
N VAL A 315 9.75 7.34 -8.66
CA VAL A 315 11.04 7.88 -9.09
C VAL A 315 12.22 7.13 -8.45
N ASN A 316 12.17 6.85 -7.16
CA ASN A 316 13.33 6.31 -6.43
C ASN A 316 13.38 4.78 -6.37
N SER A 317 12.26 4.11 -6.66
CA SER A 317 12.15 2.67 -6.48
C SER A 317 11.66 1.97 -7.73
N VAL A 318 10.49 2.34 -8.26
CA VAL A 318 9.87 1.60 -9.38
C VAL A 318 10.66 1.75 -10.68
N TYR A 319 10.97 2.98 -11.10
CA TYR A 319 11.71 3.21 -12.35
C TYR A 319 13.12 2.61 -12.31
N PRO A 320 13.97 2.89 -11.30
CA PRO A 320 15.31 2.32 -11.25
C PRO A 320 15.30 0.79 -11.16
N LEU A 321 14.26 0.19 -10.56
CA LEU A 321 14.12 -1.27 -10.53
C LEU A 321 13.88 -1.82 -11.94
N LEU A 322 12.94 -1.23 -12.68
CA LEU A 322 12.60 -1.66 -14.03
C LEU A 322 13.79 -1.46 -14.98
N ASP A 323 14.48 -0.32 -14.88
CA ASP A 323 15.68 -0.05 -15.68
C ASP A 323 16.80 -1.06 -15.37
N TYR A 324 17.14 -1.22 -14.09
CA TYR A 324 18.18 -2.16 -13.66
C TYR A 324 17.86 -3.59 -14.07
N TYR A 325 16.63 -4.06 -13.80
CA TYR A 325 16.19 -5.41 -14.15
C TYR A 325 16.29 -5.67 -15.66
N ASN A 326 15.86 -4.73 -16.50
CA ASN A 326 15.88 -4.90 -17.95
C ASN A 326 17.26 -4.68 -18.59
N SER A 327 18.27 -4.26 -17.83
CA SER A 327 19.63 -4.08 -18.35
C SER A 327 20.23 -5.40 -18.86
N LYS A 328 21.01 -5.33 -19.96
CA LYS A 328 21.62 -6.50 -20.60
C LYS A 328 22.46 -7.33 -19.62
N ASN A 329 23.21 -6.66 -18.74
CA ASN A 329 24.06 -7.32 -17.76
C ASN A 329 23.24 -8.13 -16.75
N VAL A 330 22.16 -7.54 -16.20
CA VAL A 330 21.28 -8.25 -15.26
C VAL A 330 20.58 -9.42 -15.96
N GLN A 331 20.04 -9.22 -17.15
CA GLN A 331 19.39 -10.30 -17.90
C GLN A 331 20.35 -11.45 -18.23
N ASN A 332 21.62 -11.17 -18.54
CA ASN A 332 22.64 -12.19 -18.75
C ASN A 332 22.89 -13.02 -17.49
N VAL A 333 23.07 -12.38 -16.33
CA VAL A 333 23.27 -13.07 -15.04
C VAL A 333 22.06 -13.92 -14.65
N LEU A 334 20.85 -13.39 -14.84
CA LEU A 334 19.62 -14.14 -14.56
C LEU A 334 19.50 -15.35 -15.50
N ASN A 335 19.82 -15.20 -16.78
CA ASN A 335 19.72 -16.31 -17.75
C ASN A 335 20.79 -17.39 -17.53
N SER A 336 22.03 -17.01 -17.22
CA SER A 336 23.09 -17.98 -16.92
C SER A 336 22.80 -18.78 -15.64
N SER A 337 22.12 -18.14 -14.67
CA SER A 337 21.81 -18.76 -13.39
C SER A 337 20.61 -19.72 -13.42
N LYS A 338 19.77 -19.72 -14.47
CA LYS A 338 18.57 -20.57 -14.57
C LYS A 338 18.85 -22.07 -14.56
N ASN A 339 20.04 -22.47 -15.03
CA ASN A 339 20.41 -23.88 -15.19
C ASN A 339 21.19 -24.43 -13.99
N ILE A 340 21.36 -23.63 -12.93
CA ILE A 340 22.01 -24.04 -11.70
C ILE A 340 21.02 -24.88 -10.88
N ASN A 341 21.33 -26.16 -10.65
CA ASN A 341 20.41 -27.11 -10.03
C ASN A 341 20.92 -27.74 -8.73
N SER A 342 22.20 -27.59 -8.38
CA SER A 342 22.77 -28.18 -7.15
C SER A 342 23.21 -27.13 -6.12
N ILE A 343 23.25 -27.50 -4.84
CA ILE A 343 23.70 -26.64 -3.74
C ILE A 343 25.16 -26.22 -3.94
N ASP A 344 25.99 -27.17 -4.37
CA ASP A 344 27.41 -26.94 -4.59
C ASP A 344 27.60 -25.90 -5.70
N ASP A 345 26.80 -25.99 -6.77
CA ASP A 345 26.76 -24.98 -7.83
C ASP A 345 26.27 -23.62 -7.30
N ILE A 346 25.26 -23.55 -6.42
CA ILE A 346 24.77 -22.28 -5.87
C ILE A 346 25.86 -21.58 -5.04
N THR A 347 26.61 -22.34 -4.24
CA THR A 347 27.66 -21.78 -3.36
C THR A 347 28.97 -21.43 -4.09
N LEU A 348 29.28 -22.10 -5.21
CA LEU A 348 30.49 -21.87 -5.99
C LEU A 348 30.29 -20.92 -7.19
N ILE A 349 29.07 -20.82 -7.75
CA ILE A 349 28.86 -20.21 -9.07
C ILE A 349 28.20 -18.82 -9.04
N SER A 350 27.42 -18.43 -8.02
CA SER A 350 26.58 -17.23 -8.19
C SER A 350 26.68 -16.06 -7.21
N PRO A 351 27.88 -15.60 -6.80
CA PRO A 351 28.04 -14.26 -6.21
C PRO A 351 27.35 -13.17 -7.03
N GLU A 352 27.34 -13.33 -8.35
CA GLU A 352 26.67 -12.43 -9.29
C GLU A 352 25.14 -12.42 -9.12
N LEU A 353 24.48 -13.59 -9.00
CA LEU A 353 23.04 -13.64 -8.70
C LEU A 353 22.75 -13.03 -7.33
N PHE A 354 23.54 -13.34 -6.30
CA PHE A 354 23.38 -12.70 -4.99
C PHE A 354 23.45 -11.17 -5.08
N ASN A 355 24.43 -10.64 -5.81
CA ASN A 355 24.57 -9.19 -6.02
C ASN A 355 23.37 -8.60 -6.78
N VAL A 356 22.91 -9.27 -7.85
CA VAL A 356 21.74 -8.82 -8.63
C VAL A 356 20.48 -8.82 -7.78
N VAL A 357 20.19 -9.91 -7.07
CA VAL A 357 18.98 -10.02 -6.23
C VAL A 357 19.02 -9.04 -5.06
N ASN A 358 20.19 -8.87 -4.42
CA ASN A 358 20.35 -7.87 -3.37
C ASN A 358 20.10 -6.47 -3.91
N LYS A 359 20.70 -6.09 -5.04
CA LYS A 359 20.52 -4.76 -5.62
C LYS A 359 19.08 -4.51 -6.08
N ILE A 360 18.41 -5.50 -6.67
CA ILE A 360 16.97 -5.45 -7.00
C ILE A 360 16.15 -5.12 -5.74
N PHE A 361 16.38 -5.86 -4.65
CA PHE A 361 15.67 -5.63 -3.41
C PHE A 361 15.97 -4.25 -2.80
N ASP A 362 17.24 -3.84 -2.77
CA ASP A 362 17.67 -2.57 -2.19
C ASP A 362 17.03 -1.38 -2.94
N ILE A 363 16.98 -1.43 -4.28
CA ILE A 363 16.25 -0.45 -5.10
C ILE A 363 14.75 -0.45 -4.74
N THR A 364 14.15 -1.63 -4.56
CA THR A 364 12.71 -1.74 -4.24
C THR A 364 12.38 -1.14 -2.86
N GLN A 365 13.37 -0.86 -2.02
CA GLN A 365 13.19 -0.37 -0.65
C GLN A 365 13.45 1.12 -0.44
N ASN A 366 13.94 1.82 -1.47
CA ASN A 366 14.16 3.27 -1.44
C ASN A 366 12.83 4.05 -1.50
N ILE A 367 12.01 3.95 -0.45
CA ILE A 367 10.69 4.57 -0.32
C ILE A 367 10.71 5.68 0.72
#